data_AF-A0A4Q7Y2F8-F1
#
_entry.id   AF-A0A4Q7Y2F8-F1
#
_cell.length_a   1.000
_cell.length_b   1.000
_cell.length_c   1.000
_cell.angle_alpha   90.00
_cell.angle_beta   90.00
_cell.angle_gamma   90.00
#
_symmetry.space_group_name_H-M   'P 1'
#
loop_
_entity.id
_entity.type
_entity.pdbx_description
1 polymer ?
#
loop_
_entity_poly.entity_id
_entity_poly.type
_entity_poly.pdbx_seq_one_letter_code
_entity_poly.pdbx_strand_id
1 'polypeptide(L)'
;MLAGAGESDAVAPQAVAVNADPEIRRSLLVEEYKAIRAKSAEARNNQQTIMQWSLAVAGIVVAGVITGARDNSEEYRLAVAFVMCTAVPLILLCALAVWLSEVSRMLRAAQYLRARENAFADSLGGWPKSEGDYFANLPLVWESLLESSAAWKGKADLGYIAVIGMYTSLILGANAVGEWVLWNLDRRSPFFFWVSLGGTASTVVALFLLLGLAWSLRRRRLT
;
A
#
# COMPACT_ATOMS: atom_id res chain seq x y z
N MET A 1 24.88 -54.77 -5.49
CA MET A 1 23.42 -54.69 -5.39
C MET A 1 23.07 -53.39 -4.67
N LEU A 2 22.34 -52.40 -5.18
CA LEU A 2 21.95 -51.97 -6.51
C LEU A 2 21.94 -50.44 -6.40
N ALA A 3 22.84 -49.77 -7.11
CA ALA A 3 22.86 -48.32 -7.24
C ALA A 3 21.78 -47.93 -8.26
N GLY A 4 20.67 -47.38 -7.79
CA GLY A 4 19.62 -46.80 -8.64
C GLY A 4 19.85 -45.32 -8.79
N ALA A 5 20.68 -44.93 -9.77
CA ALA A 5 20.76 -43.56 -10.25
C ALA A 5 19.46 -43.26 -11.01
N GLY A 6 18.48 -42.68 -10.32
CA GLY A 6 17.29 -42.11 -10.94
C GLY A 6 17.67 -40.83 -11.64
N GLU A 7 17.94 -40.92 -12.94
CA GLU A 7 18.05 -39.81 -13.87
C GLU A 7 16.69 -39.11 -13.93
N SER A 8 16.55 -38.09 -13.09
CA SER A 8 15.45 -37.14 -13.15
C SER A 8 15.68 -36.31 -14.42
N ASP A 9 15.07 -36.73 -15.52
CA ASP A 9 14.85 -35.91 -16.70
C ASP A 9 14.05 -34.67 -16.29
N ALA A 10 14.78 -33.65 -15.83
CA ALA A 10 14.28 -32.30 -15.69
C ALA A 10 13.94 -31.85 -17.11
N VAL A 11 12.70 -32.08 -17.52
CA VAL A 11 12.10 -31.50 -18.72
C VAL A 11 12.21 -29.99 -18.54
N ALA A 12 13.30 -29.43 -19.08
CA ALA A 12 13.43 -28.00 -19.23
C ALA A 12 12.14 -27.52 -19.88
N PRO A 13 11.47 -26.47 -19.34
CA PRO A 13 10.26 -25.95 -19.95
C PRO A 13 10.62 -25.57 -21.38
N GLN A 14 10.25 -26.43 -22.33
CA GLN A 14 10.50 -26.21 -23.74
C GLN A 14 9.83 -24.87 -24.04
N ALA A 15 10.62 -23.90 -24.46
CA ALA A 15 10.11 -22.65 -24.96
C ALA A 15 9.25 -22.98 -26.20
N VAL A 16 7.95 -23.20 -26.00
CA VAL A 16 6.91 -23.34 -27.04
C VAL A 16 6.66 -21.97 -27.67
N ALA A 17 7.74 -21.25 -27.97
CA ALA A 17 7.74 -19.94 -28.57
C ALA A 17 8.63 -20.03 -29.80
N VAL A 18 8.21 -20.81 -30.80
CA VAL A 18 8.93 -20.80 -32.09
C VAL A 18 8.04 -20.51 -33.29
N ASN A 19 6.76 -20.93 -33.37
CA ASN A 19 5.90 -20.59 -34.54
C ASN A 19 4.39 -20.54 -34.20
N ALA A 20 3.99 -19.92 -33.09
CA ALA A 20 2.56 -19.69 -32.86
C ALA A 20 2.01 -18.69 -33.89
N ASP A 21 0.89 -19.07 -34.52
CA ASP A 21 0.08 -18.25 -35.42
C ASP A 21 -0.02 -16.80 -34.89
N PRO A 22 0.23 -15.76 -35.72
CA PRO A 22 0.04 -14.37 -35.34
C PRO A 22 -1.27 -14.09 -34.59
N GLU A 23 -2.35 -14.79 -34.95
CA GLU A 23 -3.65 -14.65 -34.29
C GLU A 23 -3.62 -15.15 -32.83
N ILE A 24 -3.03 -16.33 -32.59
CA ILE A 24 -2.85 -16.91 -31.24
C ILE A 24 -1.95 -16.00 -30.39
N ARG A 25 -0.88 -15.45 -30.98
CA ARG A 25 0.01 -14.52 -30.27
C ARG A 25 -0.73 -13.26 -29.83
N ARG A 26 -1.56 -12.71 -30.71
CA ARG A 26 -2.38 -11.53 -30.40
C ARG A 26 -3.40 -11.83 -29.32
N SER A 27 -4.10 -12.97 -29.38
CA SER A 27 -5.09 -13.33 -28.35
C SER A 27 -4.43 -13.53 -26.98
N LEU A 28 -3.25 -14.16 -26.94
CA LEU A 28 -2.47 -14.33 -25.70
C LEU A 28 -2.06 -12.98 -25.09
N LEU A 29 -1.57 -12.04 -25.90
CA LEU A 29 -1.21 -10.70 -25.43
C LEU A 29 -2.42 -9.93 -24.86
N VAL A 30 -3.59 -10.06 -25.50
CA VAL A 30 -4.83 -9.44 -25.03
C VAL A 30 -5.26 -10.05 -23.69
N GLU A 31 -5.18 -11.37 -23.52
CA GLU A 31 -5.52 -12.01 -22.25
C GLU A 31 -4.52 -11.70 -21.14
N GLU A 32 -3.22 -11.66 -21.44
CA GLU A 32 -2.19 -11.22 -20.50
C GLU A 32 -2.45 -9.79 -20.02
N TYR A 33 -2.79 -8.88 -20.94
CA TYR A 33 -3.16 -7.51 -20.62
C TYR A 33 -4.38 -7.45 -19.67
N LYS A 34 -5.46 -8.15 -20.02
CA LYS A 34 -6.68 -8.19 -19.20
C LYS A 34 -6.38 -8.71 -17.79
N ALA A 35 -5.55 -9.76 -17.68
CA ALA A 35 -5.16 -10.33 -16.40
C ALA A 35 -4.36 -9.34 -15.54
N ILE A 36 -3.42 -8.59 -16.13
CA ILE A 36 -2.65 -7.57 -15.40
C ILE A 36 -3.57 -6.44 -14.93
N ARG A 37 -4.46 -5.95 -15.80
CA ARG A 37 -5.41 -4.88 -15.46
C ARG A 37 -6.37 -5.32 -14.35
N ALA A 38 -6.84 -6.56 -14.38
CA ALA A 38 -7.65 -7.13 -13.31
C ALA A 38 -6.91 -7.14 -11.97
N LYS A 39 -5.62 -7.54 -11.95
CA LYS A 39 -4.79 -7.48 -10.74
C LYS A 39 -4.60 -6.06 -10.20
N SER A 40 -4.40 -5.08 -11.07
CA SER A 40 -4.31 -3.66 -10.66
C SER A 40 -5.63 -3.16 -10.07
N ALA A 41 -6.77 -3.54 -10.67
CA ALA A 41 -8.10 -3.18 -10.17
C ALA A 41 -8.40 -3.83 -8.81
N GLU A 42 -8.05 -5.10 -8.64
CA GLU A 42 -8.16 -5.82 -7.38
C GLU A 42 -7.33 -5.17 -6.27
N ALA A 43 -6.06 -4.84 -6.53
CA ALA A 43 -5.20 -4.14 -5.57
C ALA A 43 -5.78 -2.79 -5.14
N ARG A 44 -6.39 -2.03 -6.05
CA ARG A 44 -7.06 -0.76 -5.73
C ARG A 44 -8.30 -0.99 -4.85
N ASN A 45 -9.09 -2.00 -5.14
CA ASN A 45 -10.26 -2.35 -4.32
C ASN A 45 -9.83 -2.78 -2.90
N ASN A 46 -8.75 -3.56 -2.80
CA ASN A 46 -8.18 -3.96 -1.51
C ASN A 46 -7.70 -2.74 -0.71
N GLN A 47 -7.01 -1.78 -1.35
CA GLN A 47 -6.60 -0.52 -0.70
C GLN A 47 -7.79 0.24 -0.09
N GLN A 48 -8.88 0.38 -0.83
CA GLN A 48 -10.11 1.04 -0.33
C GLN A 48 -10.73 0.26 0.83
N THR A 49 -10.78 -1.06 0.72
CA THR A 49 -11.33 -1.94 1.76
C THR A 49 -10.53 -1.85 3.05
N ILE A 50 -9.19 -1.87 2.97
CA ILE A 50 -8.29 -1.73 4.13
C ILE A 50 -8.52 -0.39 4.83
N MET A 51 -8.64 0.70 4.08
CA MET A 51 -8.91 2.03 4.63
C MET A 51 -10.27 2.13 5.32
N GLN A 52 -11.33 1.59 4.69
CA GLN A 52 -12.68 1.61 5.28
C GLN A 52 -12.71 0.80 6.57
N TRP A 53 -12.11 -0.39 6.56
CA TRP A 53 -12.05 -1.26 7.73
C TRP A 53 -11.24 -0.64 8.87
N SER A 54 -10.04 -0.11 8.58
CA SER A 54 -9.19 0.49 9.61
C SER A 54 -9.82 1.73 10.24
N LEU A 55 -10.50 2.56 9.44
CA LEU A 55 -11.23 3.73 9.93
C LEU A 55 -12.46 3.32 10.77
N ALA A 56 -13.19 2.27 10.37
CA ALA A 56 -14.29 1.74 11.16
C ALA A 56 -13.81 1.22 12.51
N VAL A 57 -12.71 0.46 12.54
CA VAL A 57 -12.12 -0.03 13.80
C VAL A 57 -11.68 1.13 14.69
N ALA A 58 -10.98 2.13 14.14
CA ALA A 58 -10.60 3.31 14.89
C ALA A 58 -11.82 4.06 15.45
N GLY A 59 -12.88 4.22 14.64
CA GLY A 59 -14.14 4.85 15.06
C GLY A 59 -14.84 4.10 16.19
N ILE A 60 -14.90 2.77 16.14
CA ILE A 60 -15.47 1.95 17.21
C ILE A 60 -14.70 2.13 18.51
N VAL A 61 -13.36 2.12 18.45
CA VAL A 61 -12.53 2.30 19.65
C VAL A 61 -12.73 3.69 20.25
N VAL A 62 -12.75 4.75 19.44
CA VAL A 62 -13.02 6.12 19.89
C VAL A 62 -14.43 6.22 20.50
N ALA A 63 -15.45 5.64 19.87
CA ALA A 63 -16.80 5.61 20.40
C ALA A 63 -16.90 4.89 21.75
N GLY A 64 -16.16 3.78 21.90
CA GLY A 64 -16.05 3.06 23.17
C GLY A 64 -15.47 3.93 24.27
N VAL A 65 -14.37 4.63 23.98
CA VAL A 65 -13.73 5.56 24.94
C VAL A 65 -14.67 6.69 25.36
N ILE A 66 -15.39 7.29 24.40
CA ILE A 66 -16.35 8.37 24.68
C ILE A 66 -17.52 7.85 25.52
N THR A 67 -18.04 6.67 25.19
CA THR A 67 -19.20 6.10 25.90
C THR A 67 -18.87 5.75 27.34
N GLY A 68 -17.70 5.16 27.57
CA GLY A 68 -17.24 4.83 28.92
C GLY A 68 -16.60 6.00 29.66
N ALA A 69 -16.44 7.20 29.07
CA ALA A 69 -15.83 8.35 29.72
C ALA A 69 -16.54 8.81 31.01
N ARG A 70 -17.78 8.35 31.26
CA ARG A 70 -18.51 8.56 32.53
C ARG A 70 -18.02 7.65 33.66
N ASP A 71 -17.37 6.55 33.33
CA ASP A 71 -16.74 5.65 34.28
C ASP A 71 -15.38 6.23 34.69
N ASN A 72 -15.30 6.66 35.95
CA ASN A 72 -14.08 7.23 36.54
C ASN A 72 -13.25 6.18 37.29
N SER A 73 -13.57 4.89 37.15
CA SER A 73 -12.73 3.82 37.71
C SER A 73 -11.30 3.93 37.19
N GLU A 74 -10.35 3.55 38.04
CA GLU A 74 -8.93 3.56 37.68
C GLU A 74 -8.65 2.49 36.61
N GLU A 75 -9.31 1.34 36.73
CA GLU A 75 -9.21 0.22 35.80
C GLU A 75 -9.66 0.63 34.38
N TYR A 76 -10.78 1.34 34.26
CA TYR A 76 -11.24 1.83 32.97
C TYR A 76 -10.25 2.82 32.35
N ARG A 77 -9.75 3.78 33.14
CA ARG A 77 -8.78 4.77 32.67
C ARG A 77 -7.46 4.12 32.23
N LEU A 78 -6.98 3.12 32.96
CA LEU A 78 -5.80 2.33 32.57
C LEU A 78 -6.03 1.56 31.27
N ALA A 79 -7.22 0.96 31.11
CA ALA A 79 -7.58 0.27 29.87
C ALA A 79 -7.64 1.24 28.68
N VAL A 80 -8.24 2.43 28.85
CA VAL A 80 -8.26 3.48 27.82
C VAL A 80 -6.85 3.91 27.44
N ALA A 81 -5.99 4.20 28.42
CA ALA A 81 -4.60 4.58 28.18
C ALA A 81 -3.84 3.50 27.39
N PHE A 82 -3.98 2.23 27.78
CA PHE A 82 -3.36 1.11 27.06
C PHE A 82 -3.86 1.00 25.62
N VAL A 83 -5.18 1.04 25.43
CA VAL A 83 -5.80 0.91 24.10
C VAL A 83 -5.36 2.07 23.20
N MET A 84 -5.34 3.30 23.72
CA MET A 84 -5.04 4.49 22.94
C MET A 84 -3.55 4.68 22.65
N CYS A 85 -2.66 4.34 23.58
CA CYS A 85 -1.21 4.47 23.37
C CYS A 85 -0.57 3.25 22.69
N THR A 86 -1.20 2.07 22.74
CA THR A 86 -0.60 0.82 22.24
C THR A 86 -1.46 0.15 21.18
N ALA A 87 -2.69 -0.26 21.51
CA ALA A 87 -3.49 -1.10 20.63
C ALA A 87 -3.90 -0.37 19.34
N VAL A 88 -4.42 0.85 19.44
CA VAL A 88 -4.86 1.65 18.29
C VAL A 88 -3.68 1.99 17.37
N PRO A 89 -2.54 2.54 17.86
CA PRO A 89 -1.38 2.78 17.02
C PRO A 89 -0.87 1.53 16.31
N LEU A 90 -0.82 0.39 17.01
CA LEU A 90 -0.36 -0.87 16.42
C LEU A 90 -1.28 -1.34 15.29
N ILE A 91 -2.60 -1.34 15.51
CA ILE A 91 -3.59 -1.71 14.49
C ILE A 91 -3.47 -0.79 13.26
N LEU A 92 -3.35 0.52 13.49
CA LEU A 92 -3.21 1.50 12.41
C LEU A 92 -1.90 1.34 11.64
N LEU A 93 -0.78 1.05 12.31
CA LEU A 93 0.50 0.76 11.67
C LEU A 93 0.43 -0.53 10.85
N CYS A 94 -0.20 -1.59 11.36
CA CYS A 94 -0.41 -2.82 10.61
C CYS A 94 -1.30 -2.58 9.38
N ALA A 95 -2.40 -1.86 9.52
CA ALA A 95 -3.28 -1.51 8.40
C ALA A 95 -2.54 -0.69 7.33
N LEU A 96 -1.72 0.28 7.75
CA LEU A 96 -0.88 1.07 6.85
C LEU A 96 0.16 0.19 6.13
N ALA A 97 0.80 -0.75 6.83
CA ALA A 97 1.76 -1.68 6.23
C ALA A 97 1.10 -2.58 5.18
N VAL A 98 -0.08 -3.13 5.46
CA VAL A 98 -0.84 -3.93 4.49
C VAL A 98 -1.23 -3.06 3.29
N TRP A 99 -1.70 -1.84 3.52
CA TRP A 99 -2.02 -0.90 2.45
C TRP A 99 -0.81 -0.57 1.56
N LEU A 100 0.36 -0.34 2.15
CA LEU A 100 1.62 -0.10 1.40
C LEU A 100 2.05 -1.33 0.58
N SER A 101 1.78 -2.54 1.09
CA SER A 101 2.06 -3.77 0.35
C SER A 101 1.18 -3.89 -0.90
N GLU A 102 -0.09 -3.47 -0.81
CA GLU A 102 -1.01 -3.38 -1.96
C GLU A 102 -0.60 -2.30 -2.97
N VAL A 103 -0.12 -1.14 -2.51
CA VAL A 103 0.47 -0.13 -3.40
C VAL A 103 1.67 -0.70 -4.14
N SER A 104 2.54 -1.45 -3.46
CA SER A 104 3.70 -2.10 -4.08
C SER A 104 3.29 -3.17 -5.10
N ARG A 105 2.21 -3.93 -4.83
CA ARG A 105 1.64 -4.91 -5.76
C ARG A 105 1.13 -4.23 -7.03
N MET A 106 0.40 -3.12 -6.88
CA MET A 106 -0.10 -2.32 -8.00
C MET A 106 1.04 -1.71 -8.83
N LEU A 107 2.07 -1.15 -8.19
CA LEU A 107 3.23 -0.57 -8.89
C LEU A 107 4.01 -1.61 -9.71
N ARG A 108 4.20 -2.83 -9.18
CA ARG A 108 4.84 -3.92 -9.94
C ARG A 108 4.01 -4.34 -11.15
N ALA A 109 2.68 -4.43 -11.01
CA ALA A 109 1.79 -4.72 -12.12
C ALA A 109 1.88 -3.63 -13.21
N ALA A 110 1.89 -2.35 -12.81
CA ALA A 110 2.05 -1.23 -13.73
C ALA A 110 3.41 -1.24 -14.44
N GLN A 111 4.51 -1.53 -13.74
CA GLN A 111 5.85 -1.65 -14.34
C GLN A 111 5.91 -2.78 -15.37
N TYR A 112 5.32 -3.93 -15.04
CA TYR A 112 5.25 -5.07 -15.96
C TYR A 112 4.45 -4.71 -17.22
N LEU A 113 3.30 -4.05 -17.03
CA LEU A 113 2.48 -3.60 -18.15
C LEU A 113 3.24 -2.65 -19.08
N ARG A 114 3.93 -1.66 -18.53
CA ARG A 114 4.73 -0.72 -19.34
C ARG A 114 5.85 -1.38 -20.10
N ALA A 115 6.54 -2.35 -19.49
CA ALA A 115 7.59 -3.09 -20.17
C ALA A 115 7.02 -3.85 -21.39
N ARG A 116 5.81 -4.41 -21.26
CA ARG A 116 5.11 -5.07 -22.37
C ARG A 116 4.64 -4.10 -23.44
N GLU A 117 4.08 -2.97 -23.04
CA GLU A 117 3.64 -1.91 -23.95
C GLU A 117 4.82 -1.34 -24.77
N ASN A 118 5.96 -1.10 -24.12
CA ASN A 118 7.19 -0.65 -24.80
C ASN A 118 7.70 -1.70 -25.79
N ALA A 119 7.77 -2.97 -25.38
CA ALA A 119 8.20 -4.04 -26.28
C ALA A 119 7.27 -4.19 -27.50
N PHE A 120 5.97 -3.99 -27.31
CA PHE A 120 5.00 -3.99 -28.39
C PHE A 120 5.17 -2.76 -29.31
N ALA A 121 5.35 -1.57 -28.75
CA ALA A 121 5.62 -0.36 -29.52
C ALA A 121 6.91 -0.48 -30.35
N ASP A 122 7.99 -0.99 -29.76
CA ASP A 122 9.26 -1.22 -30.46
C ASP A 122 9.09 -2.20 -31.63
N SER A 123 8.26 -3.24 -31.47
CA SER A 123 7.95 -4.18 -32.55
C SER A 123 7.17 -3.55 -33.72
N LEU A 124 6.51 -2.41 -33.48
CA LEU A 124 5.78 -1.63 -34.49
C LEU A 124 6.63 -0.49 -35.09
N GLY A 125 7.92 -0.39 -34.76
CA GLY A 125 8.80 0.69 -35.21
C GLY A 125 8.87 1.91 -34.29
N GLY A 126 8.44 1.75 -33.04
CA GLY A 126 8.49 2.75 -31.97
C GLY A 126 7.13 3.36 -31.65
N TRP A 127 7.11 4.20 -30.60
CA TRP A 127 5.91 4.93 -30.20
C TRP A 127 5.50 5.98 -31.26
N PRO A 128 4.19 6.21 -31.49
CA PRO A 128 3.73 7.29 -32.35
C PRO A 128 4.27 8.64 -31.86
N LYS A 129 4.86 9.43 -32.77
CA LYS A 129 5.54 10.68 -32.42
C LYS A 129 4.58 11.86 -32.18
N SER A 130 3.29 11.74 -32.52
CA SER A 130 2.33 12.84 -32.45
C SER A 130 1.22 12.56 -31.43
N GLU A 131 0.91 13.55 -30.56
CA GLU A 131 -0.15 13.50 -29.52
C GLU A 131 -1.52 13.06 -30.08
N GLY A 132 -1.80 13.35 -31.35
CA GLY A 132 -3.03 12.94 -32.04
C GLY A 132 -3.10 11.45 -32.40
N ASP A 133 -1.96 10.81 -32.63
CA ASP A 133 -1.89 9.37 -32.93
C ASP A 133 -1.98 8.49 -31.68
N TYR A 134 -1.71 9.04 -30.49
CA TYR A 134 -1.84 8.32 -29.21
C TYR A 134 -3.27 7.85 -28.95
N PHE A 135 -4.28 8.64 -29.36
CA PHE A 135 -5.68 8.39 -29.05
C PHE A 135 -6.39 7.50 -30.07
N ALA A 136 -5.94 7.50 -31.33
CA ALA A 136 -6.65 6.81 -32.40
C ALA A 136 -6.33 5.31 -32.49
N ASN A 137 -5.12 4.88 -32.13
CA ASN A 137 -4.61 3.56 -32.53
C ASN A 137 -4.00 2.67 -31.41
N LEU A 138 -3.96 3.12 -30.16
CA LEU A 138 -3.35 2.34 -29.07
C LEU A 138 -4.40 1.95 -28.00
N PRO A 139 -4.85 0.68 -27.95
CA PRO A 139 -5.89 0.23 -27.02
C PRO A 139 -5.46 0.14 -25.54
N LEU A 140 -4.23 0.55 -25.19
CA LEU A 140 -3.56 0.20 -23.94
C LEU A 140 -3.14 1.41 -23.07
N VAL A 141 -3.23 2.65 -23.60
CA VAL A 141 -2.52 3.85 -23.11
C VAL A 141 -2.96 4.39 -21.74
N TRP A 142 -4.07 3.93 -21.16
CA TRP A 142 -4.67 4.69 -20.05
C TRP A 142 -3.80 4.77 -18.79
N GLU A 143 -2.97 3.75 -18.51
CA GLU A 143 -2.03 3.77 -17.37
C GLU A 143 -0.69 4.46 -17.68
N SER A 144 -0.31 4.59 -18.96
CA SER A 144 0.90 5.33 -19.37
C SER A 144 0.65 6.86 -19.43
N LEU A 145 -0.56 7.28 -19.79
CA LEU A 145 -1.03 8.68 -19.76
C LEU A 145 -1.03 9.29 -18.35
N LEU A 146 -1.32 8.47 -17.34
CA LEU A 146 -1.25 8.88 -15.94
C LEU A 146 0.18 9.21 -15.48
N GLU A 147 1.20 8.68 -16.17
CA GLU A 147 2.60 8.91 -15.82
C GLU A 147 3.28 9.96 -16.72
N SER A 148 2.88 10.07 -17.99
CA SER A 148 3.46 11.06 -18.92
C SER A 148 3.06 12.51 -18.62
N SER A 149 1.89 12.70 -17.99
CA SER A 149 1.42 14.03 -17.64
C SER A 149 1.81 14.39 -16.20
N ALA A 150 2.69 15.39 -16.06
CA ALA A 150 3.16 15.88 -14.76
C ALA A 150 2.01 16.21 -13.78
N ALA A 151 0.86 16.63 -14.31
CA ALA A 151 -0.35 16.91 -13.55
C ALA A 151 -0.95 15.67 -12.86
N TRP A 152 -0.90 14.49 -13.48
CA TRP A 152 -1.51 13.27 -12.93
C TRP A 152 -0.57 12.54 -11.97
N LYS A 153 0.75 12.58 -12.21
CA LYS A 153 1.78 12.16 -11.24
C LYS A 153 1.62 12.91 -9.91
N GLY A 154 1.36 14.22 -9.96
CA GLY A 154 1.09 15.03 -8.78
C GLY A 154 -0.17 14.63 -8.00
N LYS A 155 -1.25 14.23 -8.69
CA LYS A 155 -2.49 13.77 -8.04
C LYS A 155 -2.31 12.43 -7.34
N ALA A 156 -1.59 11.48 -7.95
CA ALA A 156 -1.30 10.19 -7.35
C ALA A 156 -0.40 10.34 -6.10
N ASP A 157 0.66 11.14 -6.21
CA ASP A 157 1.54 11.47 -5.07
C ASP A 157 0.75 12.09 -3.91
N LEU A 158 -0.15 13.04 -4.22
CA LEU A 158 -0.98 13.70 -3.22
C LEU A 158 -1.94 12.72 -2.54
N GLY A 159 -2.51 11.77 -3.28
CA GLY A 159 -3.33 10.70 -2.71
C GLY A 159 -2.55 9.83 -1.71
N TYR A 160 -1.33 9.43 -2.06
CA TYR A 160 -0.48 8.65 -1.15
C TYR A 160 -0.08 9.44 0.10
N ILE A 161 0.32 10.70 -0.06
CA ILE A 161 0.65 11.59 1.05
C ILE A 161 -0.58 11.78 1.97
N ALA A 162 -1.77 11.97 1.38
CA ALA A 162 -3.00 12.15 2.15
C ALA A 162 -3.33 10.91 2.99
N VAL A 163 -3.20 9.70 2.43
CA VAL A 163 -3.44 8.46 3.18
C VAL A 163 -2.43 8.29 4.31
N ILE A 164 -1.13 8.46 4.05
CA ILE A 164 -0.12 8.35 5.12
C ILE A 164 -0.35 9.43 6.19
N GLY A 165 -0.59 10.68 5.78
CA GLY A 165 -0.88 11.78 6.69
C GLY A 165 -2.11 11.51 7.57
N MET A 166 -3.16 10.92 7.00
CA MET A 166 -4.35 10.49 7.74
C MET A 166 -3.99 9.45 8.82
N TYR A 167 -3.29 8.37 8.47
CA TYR A 167 -2.87 7.36 9.45
C TYR A 167 -1.96 7.94 10.53
N THR A 168 -0.98 8.77 10.16
CA THR A 168 -0.11 9.46 11.12
C THR A 168 -0.92 10.35 12.06
N SER A 169 -1.89 11.11 11.55
CA SER A 169 -2.75 11.97 12.37
C SER A 169 -3.62 11.18 13.35
N LEU A 170 -4.14 10.03 12.94
CA LEU A 170 -4.92 9.14 13.81
C LEU A 170 -4.06 8.53 14.93
N ILE A 171 -2.82 8.12 14.60
CA ILE A 171 -1.86 7.60 15.59
C ILE A 171 -1.50 8.69 16.60
N LEU A 172 -1.18 9.91 16.13
CA LEU A 172 -0.86 11.04 16.98
C LEU A 172 -2.04 11.43 17.88
N GLY A 173 -3.26 11.45 17.33
CA GLY A 173 -4.48 11.73 18.07
C GLY A 173 -4.76 10.69 19.15
N ALA A 174 -4.63 9.40 18.83
CA ALA A 174 -4.78 8.31 19.79
C ALA A 174 -3.74 8.41 20.92
N ASN A 175 -2.47 8.60 20.59
CA ASN A 175 -1.41 8.77 21.58
C ASN A 175 -1.64 10.01 22.46
N ALA A 176 -2.07 11.14 21.89
CA ALA A 176 -2.36 12.34 22.66
C ALA A 176 -3.50 12.11 23.69
N VAL A 177 -4.55 11.39 23.29
CA VAL A 177 -5.65 11.02 24.20
C VAL A 177 -5.16 10.07 25.29
N GLY A 178 -4.41 9.04 24.94
CA GLY A 178 -3.88 8.08 25.91
C GLY A 178 -2.91 8.71 26.92
N GLU A 179 -2.00 9.58 26.46
CA GLU A 179 -1.08 10.33 27.32
C GLU A 179 -1.82 11.33 28.22
N TRP A 180 -2.87 11.98 27.71
CA TRP A 180 -3.72 12.83 28.53
C TRP A 180 -4.41 12.03 29.64
N VAL A 181 -4.93 10.83 29.35
CA VAL A 181 -5.50 9.95 30.38
C VAL A 181 -4.43 9.51 31.39
N LEU A 182 -3.24 9.12 30.92
CA LEU A 182 -2.13 8.73 31.78
C LEU A 182 -1.66 9.85 32.71
N TRP A 183 -1.62 11.10 32.25
CA TRP A 183 -1.24 12.23 33.10
C TRP A 183 -2.25 12.45 34.23
N ASN A 184 -3.52 12.13 34.01
CA ASN A 184 -4.55 12.21 35.06
C ASN A 184 -4.57 10.99 36.01
N LEU A 185 -3.68 10.01 35.83
CA LEU A 185 -3.49 8.86 36.71
C LEU A 185 -2.26 9.05 37.63
N ASP A 186 -2.21 8.30 38.74
CA ASP A 186 -1.07 8.39 39.66
C ASP A 186 0.22 7.86 38.99
N ARG A 187 1.20 8.75 38.81
CA ARG A 187 2.45 8.52 38.06
C ARG A 187 3.40 7.49 38.68
N ARG A 188 3.04 6.93 39.84
CA ARG A 188 3.92 6.04 40.60
C ARG A 188 3.97 4.60 40.06
N SER A 189 3.05 4.22 39.18
CA SER A 189 3.05 2.85 38.64
C SER A 189 4.12 2.65 37.54
N PRO A 190 4.87 1.54 37.54
CA PRO A 190 5.78 1.21 36.44
C PRO A 190 5.04 0.97 35.11
N PHE A 191 3.74 0.69 35.18
CA PHE A 191 2.87 0.56 34.01
C PHE A 191 2.81 1.86 33.18
N PHE A 192 2.77 3.02 33.83
CA PHE A 192 2.81 4.33 33.17
C PHE A 192 3.99 4.45 32.19
N PHE A 193 5.19 4.06 32.64
CA PHE A 193 6.41 4.15 31.84
C PHE A 193 6.31 3.31 30.56
N TRP A 194 5.86 2.06 30.67
CA TRP A 194 5.78 1.16 29.53
C TRP A 194 4.72 1.58 28.51
N VAL A 195 3.56 2.07 28.96
CA VAL A 195 2.51 2.54 28.06
C VAL A 195 2.93 3.82 27.34
N SER A 196 3.56 4.76 28.04
CA SER A 196 4.09 5.98 27.41
C SER A 196 5.24 5.68 26.44
N LEU A 197 6.12 4.73 26.79
CA LEU A 197 7.18 4.27 25.89
C LEU A 197 6.60 3.65 24.60
N GLY A 198 5.52 2.87 24.72
CA GLY A 198 4.80 2.32 23.56
C GLY A 198 4.20 3.41 22.66
N GLY A 199 3.54 4.41 23.27
CA GLY A 199 2.97 5.56 22.54
C GLY A 199 4.02 6.40 21.83
N THR A 200 5.14 6.68 22.49
CA THR A 200 6.27 7.41 21.89
C THR A 200 6.94 6.61 20.77
N ALA A 201 7.19 5.31 20.95
CA ALA A 201 7.77 4.47 19.92
C ALA A 201 6.89 4.40 18.66
N SER A 202 5.58 4.22 18.81
CA SER A 202 4.65 4.19 17.66
C SER A 202 4.60 5.52 16.92
N THR A 203 4.65 6.64 17.65
CA THR A 203 4.73 7.99 17.08
C THR A 203 5.99 8.18 16.25
N VAL A 204 7.14 7.77 16.80
CA VAL A 204 8.43 7.86 16.11
C VAL A 204 8.40 7.06 14.80
N VAL A 205 7.91 5.82 14.84
CA VAL A 205 7.75 4.98 13.64
C VAL A 205 6.85 5.65 12.61
N ALA A 206 5.69 6.18 13.01
CA ALA A 206 4.75 6.84 12.11
C ALA A 206 5.38 8.08 11.43
N LEU A 207 6.17 8.87 12.18
CA LEU A 207 6.91 10.02 11.63
C LEU A 207 8.01 9.59 10.66
N PHE A 208 8.77 8.54 10.98
CA PHE A 208 9.79 8.00 10.07
C PHE A 208 9.18 7.50 8.75
N LEU A 209 8.02 6.85 8.79
CA LEU A 209 7.32 6.42 7.58
C LEU A 209 6.89 7.61 6.72
N LEU A 210 6.34 8.67 7.34
CA LEU A 210 5.92 9.88 6.65
C LEU A 210 7.11 10.63 6.02
N LEU A 211 8.21 10.80 6.76
CA LEU A 211 9.44 11.43 6.28
C LEU A 211 10.12 10.59 5.19
N GLY A 212 10.15 9.26 5.36
CA GLY A 212 10.69 8.32 4.38
C GLY A 212 9.94 8.37 3.06
N LEU A 213 8.59 8.41 3.10
CA LEU A 213 7.79 8.61 1.90
C LEU A 213 8.10 9.96 1.26
N ALA A 214 8.05 11.05 2.03
CA ALA A 214 8.30 12.41 1.52
C ALA A 214 9.67 12.52 0.84
N TRP A 215 10.71 11.90 1.43
CA TRP A 215 12.04 11.83 0.84
C TRP A 215 12.06 11.00 -0.45
N SER A 216 11.40 9.83 -0.45
CA SER A 216 11.33 8.97 -1.64
C SER A 216 10.63 9.66 -2.82
N LEU A 217 9.58 10.43 -2.55
CA LEU A 217 8.86 11.21 -3.57
C LEU A 217 9.70 12.36 -4.10
N ARG A 218 10.42 13.06 -3.20
CA ARG A 218 11.37 14.11 -3.60
C ARG A 218 12.45 13.56 -4.53
N ARG A 219 13.00 12.38 -4.24
CA ARG A 219 14.03 11.75 -5.07
C ARG A 219 13.52 11.43 -6.48
N ARG A 220 12.28 10.94 -6.63
CA ARG A 220 11.64 10.65 -7.93
C ARG A 220 11.29 11.89 -8.77
N ARG A 221 11.39 13.10 -8.21
CA ARG A 221 11.19 14.36 -8.95
C ARG A 221 12.51 14.92 -9.51
N LEU A 222 13.64 14.46 -8.98
CA LEU A 222 14.98 14.92 -9.41
C LEU A 222 15.60 14.03 -10.49
N THR A 223 15.02 12.86 -10.73
CA THR A 223 15.35 11.90 -11.79
C THR A 223 14.33 11.97 -12.90
#